data_AF-A0A817YUL9-F1
#
_entry.id   AF-A0A817YUL9-F1
#
_cell.length_a   1.000
_cell.length_b   1.000
_cell.length_c   1.000
_cell.angle_alpha   90.00
_cell.angle_beta   90.00
_cell.angle_gamma   90.00
#
_symmetry.space_group_name_H-M   'P 1'
#
loop_
_entity.id
_entity.type
_entity.pdbx_description
1 polymer ?
#
loop_
_entity_poly.entity_id
_entity_poly.type
_entity_poly.pdbx_seq_one_letter_code
_entity_poly.pdbx_strand_id
1 'polypeptide(L)'
;MVSSCFSKHETNDYPRDMIDKLANACENVGFFYAIGHGISNELLLRTLSVTRQLFDLDLKIKNQYAARLFVNSSNTSQQFGGFGRGYQSIGENVTNSRRDRHEGFDLYRELDWHHPLRLQFNEKHLTNKNLPDYREMAIGWNPWPKEFPLFKETISQYTTAMLQVGARVMRAIALSLNLPLNYFESTFNDSFWVKSYSTHTKRYCFNFCKEFKEFATRGNVLDLAIGIVIGTAFTNVIQSLVDDIITPPLGLVLGGVDFANLTIKMKNFVYTNQPPVVIRYGKFIQSCLTLLIVAMALFCIIKAINQLYKIAAKKKEKKKSDANIEISEEIKVLREIRDLLAYKSSMALTGVEV
;
A
#
# COMPACT_ATOMS: atom_id res chain seq x y z
N MET A 1 36.17 9.15 -49.72
CA MET A 1 36.81 9.83 -48.58
C MET A 1 35.89 10.92 -48.07
N VAL A 2 35.07 10.63 -47.06
CA VAL A 2 34.40 11.65 -46.24
C VAL A 2 34.73 11.28 -44.80
N SER A 3 35.96 11.60 -44.43
CA SER A 3 36.43 11.55 -43.05
C SER A 3 36.46 12.98 -42.53
N SER A 4 36.28 13.13 -41.23
CA SER A 4 36.41 14.34 -40.41
C SER A 4 35.32 15.41 -40.55
N CYS A 5 34.20 15.17 -39.88
CA CYS A 5 33.56 16.19 -39.04
C CYS A 5 32.81 15.53 -37.87
N PHE A 6 33.44 14.56 -37.19
CA PHE A 6 33.00 14.18 -35.85
C PHE A 6 33.51 15.25 -34.90
N SER A 7 32.62 16.15 -34.50
CA SER A 7 32.89 17.08 -33.41
C SER A 7 33.24 16.26 -32.17
N LYS A 8 34.45 16.45 -31.64
CA LYS A 8 34.90 15.85 -30.37
C LYS A 8 33.96 16.17 -29.19
N HIS A 9 32.99 17.07 -29.35
CA HIS A 9 32.01 17.42 -28.32
C HIS A 9 30.85 16.42 -28.17
N GLU A 10 30.37 15.75 -29.23
CA GLU A 10 29.17 14.89 -29.13
C GLU A 10 29.46 13.49 -28.56
N THR A 11 30.72 13.04 -28.62
CA THR A 11 31.13 11.74 -28.04
C THR A 11 31.27 11.78 -26.51
N ASN A 12 31.38 12.98 -25.92
CA ASN A 12 31.43 13.16 -24.46
C ASN A 12 30.05 13.03 -23.79
N ASP A 13 28.96 13.11 -24.55
CA ASP A 13 27.60 12.97 -24.02
C ASP A 13 27.23 11.52 -23.69
N TYR A 14 28.03 10.54 -24.16
CA TYR A 14 27.80 9.11 -23.95
C TYR A 14 29.03 8.42 -23.35
N PRO A 15 29.18 8.44 -22.01
CA PRO A 15 30.25 7.74 -21.32
C PRO A 15 30.23 6.24 -21.64
N ARG A 16 31.40 5.63 -21.84
CA ARG A 16 31.49 4.20 -22.20
C ARG A 16 30.84 3.28 -21.17
N ASP A 17 31.04 3.56 -19.88
CA ASP A 17 30.39 2.84 -18.77
C ASP A 17 28.85 2.89 -18.83
N MET A 18 28.26 4.00 -19.28
CA MET A 18 26.81 4.11 -19.46
C MET A 18 26.35 3.21 -20.63
N ILE A 19 27.09 3.21 -21.74
CA ILE A 19 26.79 2.40 -22.92
C ILE A 19 26.86 0.90 -22.57
N ASP A 20 27.89 0.49 -21.82
CA ASP A 20 28.08 -0.90 -21.42
C ASP A 20 26.95 -1.36 -20.47
N LYS A 21 26.53 -0.51 -19.54
CA LYS A 21 25.36 -0.77 -18.68
C LYS A 21 24.06 -0.87 -19.49
N LEU A 22 23.88 -0.01 -20.49
CA LEU A 22 22.72 -0.04 -21.38
C LEU A 22 22.68 -1.33 -22.19
N ALA A 23 23.81 -1.74 -22.78
CA ALA A 23 23.95 -2.99 -23.52
C ALA A 23 23.55 -4.18 -22.66
N ASN A 24 24.14 -4.27 -21.46
CA ASN A 24 23.85 -5.31 -20.49
C ASN A 24 22.36 -5.34 -20.08
N ALA A 25 21.75 -4.17 -19.87
CA ALA A 25 20.34 -4.08 -19.51
C ALA A 25 19.42 -4.53 -20.66
N CYS A 26 19.75 -4.17 -21.90
CA CYS A 26 19.00 -4.60 -23.09
C CYS A 26 19.12 -6.12 -23.34
N GLU A 27 20.31 -6.70 -23.18
CA GLU A 27 20.56 -8.12 -23.46
C GLU A 27 20.07 -9.05 -22.36
N ASN A 28 20.29 -8.70 -21.09
CA ASN A 28 20.08 -9.61 -19.96
C ASN A 28 18.80 -9.36 -19.18
N VAL A 29 18.25 -8.15 -19.21
CA VAL A 29 17.10 -7.75 -18.39
C VAL A 29 15.88 -7.40 -19.23
N GLY A 30 16.08 -6.72 -20.36
CA GLY A 30 15.02 -6.27 -21.26
C GLY A 30 14.30 -4.98 -20.81
N PHE A 31 14.71 -4.38 -19.69
CA PHE A 31 14.23 -3.07 -19.23
C PHE A 31 15.31 -2.31 -18.46
N PHE A 32 15.20 -0.98 -18.44
CA PHE A 32 16.09 -0.09 -17.68
C PHE A 32 15.37 1.17 -17.24
N TYR A 33 15.90 1.83 -16.20
CA TYR A 33 15.46 3.14 -15.77
C TYR A 33 16.38 4.22 -16.32
N ALA A 34 15.82 5.15 -17.08
CA ALA A 34 16.54 6.35 -17.50
C ALA A 34 16.40 7.42 -16.41
N ILE A 35 17.52 7.84 -15.83
CA ILE A 35 17.60 8.95 -14.87
C ILE A 35 18.39 10.10 -15.49
N GLY A 36 18.17 11.34 -15.02
CA GLY A 36 18.87 12.51 -15.56
C GLY A 36 18.49 12.86 -17.00
N HIS A 37 17.32 12.43 -17.47
CA HIS A 37 16.83 12.65 -18.84
C HIS A 37 16.50 14.11 -19.18
N GLY A 38 16.55 15.03 -18.20
CA GLY A 38 16.38 16.48 -18.41
C GLY A 38 14.94 16.95 -18.56
N ILE A 39 13.94 16.09 -18.34
CA ILE A 39 12.53 16.51 -18.31
C ILE A 39 12.26 17.11 -16.93
N SER A 40 11.69 18.33 -16.89
CA SER A 40 11.42 19.01 -15.63
C SER A 40 10.39 18.25 -14.79
N ASN A 41 10.62 18.18 -13.47
CA ASN A 41 9.68 17.58 -12.54
C ASN A 41 8.32 18.28 -12.57
N GLU A 42 8.30 19.59 -12.81
CA GLU A 42 7.08 20.37 -13.00
C GLU A 42 6.25 19.87 -14.19
N LEU A 43 6.89 19.64 -15.36
CA LEU A 43 6.20 19.15 -16.55
C LEU A 43 5.65 17.73 -16.36
N LEU A 44 6.41 16.88 -15.66
CA LEU A 44 5.96 15.54 -15.26
C LEU A 44 4.72 15.59 -14.38
N LEU A 45 4.76 16.40 -13.31
CA LEU A 45 3.64 16.55 -12.39
C LEU A 45 2.41 17.17 -13.06
N ARG A 46 2.61 18.18 -13.92
CA ARG A 46 1.54 18.80 -14.69
C ARG A 46 0.89 17.80 -15.65
N THR A 47 1.68 17.00 -16.34
CA THR A 47 1.20 15.91 -17.21
C THR A 47 0.37 14.89 -16.44
N LEU A 48 0.84 14.47 -15.26
CA LEU A 48 0.09 13.57 -14.38
C LEU A 48 -1.20 14.20 -13.85
N SER A 49 -1.18 15.50 -13.55
CA SER A 49 -2.36 16.23 -13.07
C SER A 49 -3.45 16.31 -14.14
N VAL A 50 -3.12 16.76 -15.36
CA VAL A 50 -4.12 16.90 -16.44
C VAL A 50 -4.68 15.55 -16.90
N THR A 51 -3.87 14.49 -16.85
CA THR A 51 -4.32 13.13 -17.19
C THR A 51 -5.23 12.55 -16.11
N ARG A 52 -4.99 12.83 -14.83
CA ARG A 52 -5.92 12.46 -13.75
C ARG A 52 -7.26 13.18 -13.90
N GLN A 53 -7.22 14.49 -14.14
CA GLN A 53 -8.44 15.28 -14.36
C GLN A 53 -9.28 14.73 -15.52
N LEU A 54 -8.65 14.24 -16.59
CA LEU A 54 -9.35 13.57 -17.68
C LEU A 54 -10.09 12.31 -17.21
N PHE A 55 -9.47 11.46 -16.41
CA PHE A 55 -10.10 10.22 -15.95
C PHE A 55 -11.14 10.44 -14.84
N ASP A 56 -11.05 11.56 -14.11
CA ASP A 56 -12.04 11.97 -13.11
C ASP A 56 -13.34 12.50 -13.74
N LEU A 57 -13.36 12.77 -15.06
CA LEU A 57 -14.59 13.15 -15.77
C LEU A 57 -15.63 12.04 -15.75
N ASP A 58 -16.91 12.44 -15.83
CA ASP A 58 -18.02 11.50 -15.98
C ASP A 58 -17.86 10.64 -17.25
N LEU A 59 -18.25 9.37 -17.15
CA LEU A 59 -18.13 8.41 -18.24
C LEU A 59 -18.84 8.88 -19.51
N LYS A 60 -19.96 9.61 -19.38
CA LYS A 60 -20.68 10.17 -20.52
C LYS A 60 -19.84 11.18 -21.30
N ILE A 61 -19.07 12.01 -20.61
CA ILE A 61 -18.18 13.00 -21.22
C ILE A 61 -16.99 12.28 -21.86
N LYS A 62 -16.33 11.38 -21.12
CA LYS A 62 -15.19 10.59 -21.64
C LYS A 62 -15.56 9.83 -22.92
N ASN A 63 -16.76 9.26 -22.97
CA ASN A 63 -17.26 8.54 -24.14
C ASN A 63 -17.46 9.39 -25.40
N GLN A 64 -17.54 10.72 -25.30
CA GLN A 64 -17.58 11.60 -26.48
C GLN A 64 -16.25 11.60 -27.24
N TYR A 65 -15.16 11.29 -26.55
CA TYR A 65 -13.82 11.23 -27.11
C TYR A 65 -13.42 9.79 -27.50
N ALA A 66 -14.34 8.82 -27.47
CA ALA A 66 -14.05 7.44 -27.84
C ALA A 66 -14.20 7.21 -29.35
N ALA A 67 -13.12 6.91 -30.05
CA ALA A 67 -13.17 6.49 -31.46
C ALA A 67 -13.30 4.96 -31.55
N ARG A 68 -14.53 4.45 -31.52
CA ARG A 68 -14.79 3.00 -31.52
C ARG A 68 -14.84 2.42 -32.93
N LEU A 69 -14.11 1.34 -33.15
CA LEU A 69 -13.99 0.59 -34.41
C LEU A 69 -15.32 0.06 -34.99
N PHE A 70 -16.38 -0.08 -34.17
CA PHE A 70 -17.61 -0.79 -34.56
C PHE A 70 -18.91 -0.01 -34.34
N VAL A 71 -18.85 1.32 -34.10
CA VAL A 71 -20.08 2.11 -34.06
C VAL A 71 -20.40 2.56 -35.48
N ASN A 72 -21.53 2.06 -35.97
CA ASN A 72 -22.13 2.27 -37.29
C ASN A 72 -22.59 3.73 -37.46
N SER A 73 -21.67 4.68 -37.32
CA SER A 73 -21.92 6.10 -37.51
C SER A 73 -21.01 6.56 -38.63
N SER A 74 -21.64 6.90 -39.75
CA SER A 74 -21.07 7.59 -40.91
C SER A 74 -20.32 8.90 -40.56
N ASN A 75 -20.33 9.33 -39.30
CA ASN A 75 -19.79 10.61 -38.84
C ASN A 75 -18.55 10.50 -37.93
N THR A 76 -18.24 9.35 -37.33
CA THR A 76 -17.15 9.28 -36.32
C THR A 76 -15.77 9.21 -36.94
N SER A 77 -15.63 8.55 -38.10
CA SER A 77 -14.38 8.47 -38.87
C SER A 77 -14.01 9.78 -39.59
N GLN A 78 -14.96 10.71 -39.74
CA GLN A 78 -14.72 12.03 -40.33
C GLN A 78 -14.33 13.09 -39.30
N GLN A 79 -14.73 12.93 -38.03
CA GLN A 79 -14.51 13.96 -37.00
C GLN A 79 -13.12 13.89 -36.34
N PHE A 80 -12.53 12.70 -36.25
CA PHE A 80 -11.20 12.47 -35.68
C PHE A 80 -10.35 11.63 -36.63
N GLY A 81 -9.01 11.74 -36.51
CA GLY A 81 -8.10 10.87 -37.23
C GLY A 81 -8.33 9.39 -36.93
N GLY A 82 -7.75 8.51 -37.74
CA GLY A 82 -8.06 7.08 -37.80
C GLY A 82 -8.10 6.29 -36.47
N PHE A 83 -8.61 5.05 -36.58
CA PHE A 83 -9.30 4.23 -35.57
C PHE A 83 -8.52 3.75 -34.32
N GLY A 84 -7.45 4.42 -33.90
CA GLY A 84 -6.67 4.08 -32.71
C GLY A 84 -6.67 5.14 -31.60
N ARG A 85 -7.37 6.27 -31.79
CA ARG A 85 -7.26 7.46 -30.90
C ARG A 85 -8.42 7.58 -29.92
N GLY A 86 -8.16 8.28 -28.82
CA GLY A 86 -9.16 8.74 -27.88
C GLY A 86 -9.43 7.78 -26.73
N TYR A 87 -10.57 7.97 -26.09
CA TYR A 87 -10.92 7.29 -24.85
C TYR A 87 -11.30 5.83 -25.07
N GLN A 88 -10.76 4.96 -24.23
CA GLN A 88 -11.03 3.53 -24.18
C GLN A 88 -11.63 3.18 -22.83
N SER A 89 -12.79 2.53 -22.89
CA SER A 89 -13.58 2.15 -21.72
C SER A 89 -12.96 0.94 -21.01
N ILE A 90 -13.28 0.76 -19.73
CA ILE A 90 -12.85 -0.43 -18.99
C ILE A 90 -13.38 -1.69 -19.68
N GLY A 91 -12.47 -2.63 -19.97
CA GLY A 91 -12.78 -3.90 -20.62
C GLY A 91 -13.01 -3.81 -22.13
N GLU A 92 -12.73 -2.67 -22.75
CA GLU A 92 -12.76 -2.49 -24.20
C GLU A 92 -11.58 -3.21 -24.87
N ASN A 93 -10.38 -3.09 -24.29
CA ASN A 93 -9.19 -3.82 -24.76
C ASN A 93 -9.21 -5.28 -24.30
N VAL A 94 -8.79 -6.18 -25.18
CA VAL A 94 -8.73 -7.62 -24.93
C VAL A 94 -7.31 -8.13 -25.19
N THR A 95 -6.62 -8.55 -24.12
CA THR A 95 -5.29 -9.14 -24.19
C THR A 95 -5.37 -10.62 -23.82
N ASN A 96 -4.87 -11.52 -24.68
CA ASN A 96 -4.92 -12.98 -24.46
C ASN A 96 -6.33 -13.48 -24.06
N SER A 97 -7.34 -13.04 -24.81
CA SER A 97 -8.76 -13.36 -24.59
C SER A 97 -9.34 -12.89 -23.24
N ARG A 98 -8.63 -12.02 -22.51
CA ARG A 98 -9.10 -11.40 -21.26
C ARG A 98 -9.32 -9.91 -21.46
N ARG A 99 -10.44 -9.40 -20.97
CA ARG A 99 -10.74 -7.97 -20.96
C ARG A 99 -9.86 -7.26 -19.95
N ASP A 100 -9.18 -6.21 -20.41
CA ASP A 100 -8.31 -5.39 -19.60
C ASP A 100 -9.10 -4.58 -18.56
N ARG A 101 -8.52 -4.38 -17.37
CA ARG A 101 -9.17 -3.67 -16.25
C ARG A 101 -8.59 -2.26 -16.05
N HIS A 102 -8.34 -1.58 -17.16
CA HIS A 102 -7.97 -0.18 -17.17
C HIS A 102 -8.89 0.57 -18.13
N GLU A 103 -9.10 1.85 -17.85
CA GLU A 103 -9.53 2.79 -18.88
C GLU A 103 -8.28 3.44 -19.47
N GLY A 104 -8.37 3.78 -20.76
CA GLY A 104 -7.25 4.26 -21.56
C GLY A 104 -7.59 5.56 -22.30
N PHE A 105 -6.57 6.30 -22.68
CA PHE A 105 -6.70 7.43 -23.59
C PHE A 105 -5.49 7.49 -24.52
N ASP A 106 -5.74 7.25 -25.79
CA ASP A 106 -4.69 7.07 -26.79
C ASP A 106 -4.54 8.31 -27.67
N LEU A 107 -3.29 8.75 -27.83
CA LEU A 107 -2.90 9.86 -28.67
C LEU A 107 -1.85 9.41 -29.66
N TYR A 108 -2.00 9.87 -30.90
CA TYR A 108 -1.12 9.53 -32.00
C TYR A 108 -0.49 10.80 -32.55
N ARG A 109 0.57 10.64 -33.34
CA ARG A 109 1.09 11.75 -34.13
C ARG A 109 -0.02 12.37 -34.99
N GLU A 110 -0.22 13.68 -34.85
CA GLU A 110 -1.13 14.44 -35.71
C GLU A 110 -0.46 14.65 -37.06
N LEU A 111 -1.15 14.25 -38.13
CA LEU A 111 -0.72 14.44 -39.51
C LEU A 111 -1.85 15.13 -40.28
N ASP A 112 -1.51 16.16 -41.05
CA ASP A 112 -2.48 16.88 -41.87
C ASP A 112 -3.10 15.97 -42.93
N TRP A 113 -4.32 16.29 -43.35
CA TRP A 113 -5.03 15.56 -44.39
C TRP A 113 -4.31 15.58 -45.75
N HIS A 114 -3.44 16.56 -45.99
CA HIS A 114 -2.65 16.70 -47.21
C HIS A 114 -1.20 16.23 -47.03
N HIS A 115 -0.87 15.60 -45.90
CA HIS A 115 0.49 15.14 -45.65
C HIS A 115 0.92 14.11 -46.70
N PRO A 116 2.15 14.19 -47.28
CA PRO A 116 2.61 13.28 -48.33
C PRO A 116 2.52 11.80 -47.96
N LEU A 117 2.74 11.46 -46.69
CA LEU A 117 2.56 10.08 -46.20
C LEU A 117 1.14 9.56 -46.40
N ARG A 118 0.12 10.42 -46.37
CA ARG A 118 -1.25 10.04 -46.70
C ARG A 118 -1.42 9.83 -48.21
N LEU A 119 -0.82 10.70 -49.03
CA LEU A 119 -0.93 10.69 -50.49
C LEU A 119 -0.21 9.50 -51.14
N GLN A 120 0.64 8.80 -50.40
CA GLN A 120 1.21 7.50 -50.82
C GLN A 120 0.17 6.37 -50.82
N PHE A 121 -1.02 6.58 -50.24
CA PHE A 121 -2.13 5.63 -50.23
C PHE A 121 -3.18 6.04 -51.27
N ASN A 122 -3.23 5.29 -52.38
CA ASN A 122 -4.16 5.52 -53.48
C ASN A 122 -5.60 5.14 -53.06
N GLU A 123 -6.62 5.80 -53.63
CA GLU A 123 -8.05 5.77 -53.20
C GLU A 123 -8.76 4.39 -53.16
N LYS A 124 -8.08 3.27 -53.47
CA LYS A 124 -8.71 1.95 -53.65
C LYS A 124 -8.18 0.82 -52.74
N HIS A 125 -7.42 1.08 -51.69
CA HIS A 125 -6.72 0.01 -50.96
C HIS A 125 -7.44 -0.52 -49.71
N LEU A 126 -8.43 -1.37 -50.00
CA LEU A 126 -8.73 -2.54 -49.19
C LEU A 126 -7.49 -3.46 -49.19
N THR A 127 -7.04 -3.94 -48.02
CA THR A 127 -6.06 -5.06 -47.95
C THR A 127 -6.57 -6.26 -48.74
N ASN A 128 -5.74 -7.30 -49.00
CA ASN A 128 -6.22 -8.57 -49.60
C ASN A 128 -7.42 -9.22 -48.85
N LYS A 129 -7.78 -8.70 -47.67
CA LYS A 129 -8.91 -9.09 -46.83
C LYS A 129 -10.02 -8.03 -46.72
N ASN A 130 -10.03 -7.00 -47.56
CA ASN A 130 -10.98 -5.89 -47.46
C ASN A 130 -10.98 -5.13 -46.12
N LEU A 131 -9.81 -5.02 -45.48
CA LEU A 131 -9.60 -4.17 -44.30
C LEU A 131 -8.95 -2.83 -44.71
N PRO A 132 -9.28 -1.70 -44.04
CA PRO A 132 -8.57 -0.43 -44.24
C PRO A 132 -7.07 -0.60 -43.99
N ASP A 133 -6.23 0.08 -44.76
CA ASP A 133 -4.78 0.08 -44.50
C ASP A 133 -4.53 0.63 -43.08
N TYR A 134 -3.83 -0.13 -42.24
CA TYR A 134 -3.53 0.26 -40.86
C TYR A 134 -2.76 1.59 -40.80
N ARG A 135 -2.10 1.99 -41.88
CA ARG A 135 -1.40 3.26 -42.02
C ARG A 135 -2.35 4.45 -42.15
N GLU A 136 -3.55 4.26 -42.73
CA GLU A 136 -4.61 5.27 -42.72
C GLU A 136 -5.20 5.45 -41.31
N MET A 137 -5.23 4.38 -40.52
CA MET A 137 -5.66 4.44 -39.12
C MET A 137 -4.75 5.34 -38.26
N ALA A 138 -3.49 5.50 -38.68
CA ALA A 138 -2.50 6.33 -38.01
C ALA A 138 -2.53 7.80 -38.42
N ILE A 139 -3.44 8.26 -39.30
CA ILE A 139 -3.47 9.64 -39.81
C ILE A 139 -4.67 10.41 -39.26
N GLY A 140 -4.41 11.67 -38.86
CA GLY A 140 -5.44 12.66 -38.52
C GLY A 140 -5.34 13.26 -37.12
N TRP A 141 -6.40 13.96 -36.73
CA TRP A 141 -6.45 14.79 -35.53
C TRP A 141 -6.75 13.99 -34.27
N ASN A 142 -6.09 14.34 -33.16
CA ASN A 142 -6.41 13.76 -31.87
C ASN A 142 -7.68 14.39 -31.28
N PRO A 143 -8.51 13.60 -30.57
CA PRO A 143 -9.69 14.11 -29.87
C PRO A 143 -9.27 14.84 -28.59
N TRP A 144 -8.84 16.10 -28.70
CA TRP A 144 -8.41 16.87 -27.53
C TRP A 144 -9.60 17.24 -26.62
N PRO A 145 -9.54 16.93 -25.30
CA PRO A 145 -10.58 17.29 -24.35
C PRO A 145 -10.78 18.81 -24.28
N LYS A 146 -12.01 19.27 -24.53
CA LYS A 146 -12.35 20.70 -24.56
C LYS A 146 -12.51 21.29 -23.16
N GLU A 147 -12.76 20.46 -22.17
CA GLU A 147 -12.95 20.83 -20.76
C GLU A 147 -11.66 21.39 -20.15
N PHE A 148 -10.50 21.02 -20.73
CA PHE A 148 -9.18 21.34 -20.21
C PHE A 148 -8.31 22.02 -21.27
N PRO A 149 -8.30 23.36 -21.38
CA PRO A 149 -7.54 24.06 -22.42
C PRO A 149 -6.03 23.82 -22.33
N LEU A 150 -5.49 23.62 -21.12
CA LEU A 150 -4.07 23.33 -20.87
C LEU A 150 -3.67 21.88 -21.19
N PHE A 151 -4.62 21.00 -21.46
CA PHE A 151 -4.34 19.58 -21.69
C PHE A 151 -3.49 19.40 -22.95
N LYS A 152 -3.93 19.94 -24.10
CA LYS A 152 -3.22 19.83 -25.36
C LYS A 152 -1.81 20.40 -25.27
N GLU A 153 -1.67 21.61 -24.71
CA GLU A 153 -0.38 22.28 -24.57
C GLU A 153 0.59 21.47 -23.70
N THR A 154 0.12 21.03 -22.51
CA THR A 154 0.94 20.24 -21.57
C THR A 154 1.39 18.93 -22.19
N ILE A 155 0.47 18.20 -22.83
CA ILE A 155 0.79 16.92 -23.44
C ILE A 155 1.76 17.10 -24.60
N SER A 156 1.57 18.10 -25.47
CA SER A 156 2.48 18.38 -26.58
C SER A 156 3.89 18.72 -26.10
N GLN A 157 4.02 19.58 -25.07
CA GLN A 157 5.32 19.90 -24.48
C GLN A 157 6.03 18.65 -23.93
N TYR A 158 5.29 17.80 -23.21
CA TYR A 158 5.84 16.55 -22.70
C TYR A 158 6.23 15.58 -23.81
N THR A 159 5.42 15.47 -24.86
CA THR A 159 5.71 14.58 -26.01
C THR A 159 6.98 15.02 -26.73
N THR A 160 7.16 16.32 -26.99
CA THR A 160 8.41 16.85 -27.59
C THR A 160 9.62 16.53 -26.72
N ALA A 161 9.52 16.70 -25.40
CA ALA A 161 10.60 16.37 -24.47
C ALA A 161 10.93 14.87 -24.48
N MET A 162 9.91 14.00 -24.49
CA MET A 162 10.09 12.55 -24.58
C MET A 162 10.70 12.09 -25.90
N LEU A 163 10.36 12.72 -27.03
CA LEU A 163 10.96 12.40 -28.33
C LEU A 163 12.45 12.73 -28.34
N GLN A 164 12.86 13.85 -27.72
CA GLN A 164 14.29 14.18 -27.57
C GLN A 164 15.02 13.17 -26.69
N VAL A 165 14.39 12.70 -25.60
CA VAL A 165 14.94 11.62 -24.77
C VAL A 165 15.07 10.33 -25.58
N GLY A 166 14.03 9.95 -26.34
CA GLY A 166 14.04 8.79 -27.22
C GLY A 166 15.17 8.84 -28.25
N ALA A 167 15.38 9.99 -28.89
CA ALA A 167 16.49 10.18 -29.83
C ALA A 167 17.86 9.96 -29.17
N ARG A 168 18.07 10.48 -27.96
CA ARG A 168 19.31 10.25 -27.19
C ARG A 168 19.49 8.78 -26.82
N VAL A 169 18.42 8.11 -26.40
CA VAL A 169 18.45 6.67 -26.09
C VAL A 169 18.77 5.86 -27.33
N MET A 170 18.17 6.15 -28.49
CA MET A 170 18.47 5.44 -29.75
C MET A 170 19.91 5.64 -30.20
N ARG A 171 20.47 6.85 -30.02
CA ARG A 171 21.89 7.12 -30.25
C ARG A 171 22.79 6.30 -29.32
N ALA A 172 22.44 6.19 -28.03
CA ALA A 172 23.16 5.34 -27.08
C ALA A 172 23.09 3.85 -27.46
N ILE A 173 21.93 3.37 -27.95
CA ILE A 173 21.75 2.00 -28.44
C ILE A 173 22.58 1.77 -29.72
N ALA A 174 22.69 2.75 -30.62
CA ALA A 174 23.57 2.63 -31.78
C ALA A 174 25.02 2.39 -31.33
N LEU A 175 25.49 3.18 -30.36
CA LEU A 175 26.84 3.02 -29.82
C LEU A 175 27.04 1.68 -29.11
N SER A 176 26.05 1.16 -28.37
CA SER A 176 26.16 -0.16 -27.72
C SER A 176 26.31 -1.30 -28.73
N LEU A 177 25.76 -1.13 -29.92
CA LEU A 177 25.89 -2.07 -31.04
C LEU A 177 27.16 -1.86 -31.87
N ASN A 178 28.07 -0.98 -31.44
CA ASN A 178 29.24 -0.54 -32.20
C ASN A 178 28.89 0.07 -33.57
N LEU A 179 27.73 0.71 -33.69
CA LEU A 179 27.28 1.41 -34.89
C LEU A 179 27.57 2.92 -34.79
N PRO A 180 27.60 3.65 -35.92
CA PRO A 180 27.69 5.11 -35.91
C PRO A 180 26.55 5.76 -35.10
N LEU A 181 26.84 6.88 -34.43
CA LEU A 181 25.85 7.60 -33.58
C LEU A 181 24.55 7.92 -34.34
N ASN A 182 24.67 8.28 -35.62
CA ASN A 182 23.57 8.67 -36.49
C ASN A 182 22.88 7.48 -37.18
N TYR A 183 23.23 6.24 -36.85
CA TYR A 183 22.72 5.06 -37.55
C TYR A 183 21.19 4.99 -37.59
N PHE A 184 20.51 5.36 -36.50
CA PHE A 184 19.05 5.37 -36.42
C PHE A 184 18.39 6.73 -36.74
N GLU A 185 19.15 7.79 -37.03
CA GLU A 185 18.59 9.14 -37.22
C GLU A 185 17.58 9.21 -38.37
N SER A 186 17.84 8.48 -39.45
CA SER A 186 16.91 8.37 -40.58
C SER A 186 15.57 7.74 -40.18
N THR A 187 15.56 6.91 -39.13
CA THR A 187 14.37 6.19 -38.67
C THR A 187 13.54 7.05 -37.71
N PHE A 188 14.17 7.90 -36.90
CA PHE A 188 13.43 8.69 -35.90
C PHE A 188 13.23 10.17 -36.23
N ASN A 189 13.89 10.74 -37.25
CA ASN A 189 13.63 12.12 -37.69
C ASN A 189 12.17 12.37 -38.10
N ASP A 190 11.51 11.35 -38.67
CA ASP A 190 10.08 11.37 -39.00
C ASP A 190 9.32 10.28 -38.22
N SER A 191 9.59 10.17 -36.91
CA SER A 191 9.03 9.11 -36.06
C SER A 191 7.50 9.10 -36.04
N PHE A 192 6.93 7.93 -36.20
CA PHE A 192 5.59 7.66 -35.71
C PHE A 192 5.63 7.47 -34.18
N TRP A 193 4.73 8.12 -33.45
CA TRP A 193 4.61 7.96 -32.01
C TRP A 193 3.15 7.73 -31.61
N VAL A 194 2.99 6.92 -30.56
CA VAL A 194 1.73 6.64 -29.89
C VAL A 194 1.95 6.81 -28.41
N LYS A 195 0.99 7.43 -27.74
CA LYS A 195 1.00 7.63 -26.30
C LYS A 195 -0.34 7.19 -25.74
N SER A 196 -0.29 6.16 -24.90
CA SER A 196 -1.45 5.71 -24.14
C SER A 196 -1.32 6.21 -22.70
N TYR A 197 -2.36 6.85 -22.19
CA TYR A 197 -2.52 7.05 -20.76
C TYR A 197 -3.51 6.02 -20.27
N SER A 198 -3.19 5.34 -19.18
CA SER A 198 -4.10 4.40 -18.56
C SER A 198 -4.22 4.68 -17.07
N THR A 199 -5.41 4.46 -16.55
CA THR A 199 -5.61 4.33 -15.11
C THR A 199 -6.19 2.97 -14.82
N HIS A 200 -5.51 2.26 -13.94
CA HIS A 200 -5.99 0.98 -13.45
C HIS A 200 -7.04 1.23 -12.39
N THR A 201 -8.23 0.70 -12.60
CA THR A 201 -9.19 0.63 -11.50
C THR A 201 -8.56 -0.17 -10.37
N LYS A 202 -8.29 0.51 -9.25
CA LYS A 202 -7.91 -0.20 -8.03
C LYS A 202 -9.03 -1.19 -7.76
N ARG A 203 -8.66 -2.47 -7.70
CA ARG A 203 -9.55 -3.50 -7.18
C ARG A 203 -9.81 -3.11 -5.72
N TYR A 204 -10.89 -2.39 -5.46
CA TYR A 204 -11.61 -2.51 -4.20
C TYR A 204 -12.22 -3.91 -4.19
N CYS A 205 -11.37 -4.95 -4.20
CA CYS A 205 -11.73 -6.15 -3.48
C CYS A 205 -11.87 -5.63 -2.06
N PHE A 206 -13.04 -5.81 -1.47
CA PHE A 206 -13.20 -5.88 -0.02
C PHE A 206 -12.15 -6.88 0.50
N ASN A 207 -10.89 -6.45 0.61
CA ASN A 207 -9.85 -7.17 1.32
C ASN A 207 -10.02 -6.83 2.80
N PHE A 208 -11.27 -6.91 3.26
CA PHE A 208 -11.65 -6.70 4.65
C PHE A 208 -10.74 -7.54 5.52
N CYS A 209 -10.44 -8.79 5.15
CA CYS A 209 -9.52 -9.63 5.92
C CYS A 209 -8.08 -9.10 6.01
N LYS A 210 -7.58 -8.39 4.98
CA LYS A 210 -6.23 -7.81 5.00
C LYS A 210 -6.21 -6.49 5.79
N GLU A 211 -7.20 -5.63 5.55
CA GLU A 211 -7.37 -4.36 6.28
C GLU A 211 -7.69 -4.60 7.76
N PHE A 212 -8.54 -5.59 8.05
CA PHE A 212 -8.87 -6.06 9.39
C PHE A 212 -7.66 -6.70 10.06
N LYS A 213 -6.85 -7.49 9.34
CA LYS A 213 -5.59 -8.01 9.90
C LYS A 213 -4.64 -6.86 10.25
N GLU A 214 -4.43 -5.90 9.35
CA GLU A 214 -3.59 -4.72 9.60
C GLU A 214 -4.12 -3.86 10.76
N PHE A 215 -5.45 -3.72 10.89
CA PHE A 215 -6.10 -3.06 12.00
C PHE A 215 -5.93 -3.83 13.32
N ALA A 216 -6.18 -5.14 13.32
CA ALA A 216 -6.11 -6.01 14.50
C ALA A 216 -4.67 -6.23 15.00
N THR A 217 -3.68 -6.18 14.12
CA THR A 217 -2.25 -6.29 14.51
C THR A 217 -1.66 -4.98 15.04
N ARG A 218 -2.44 -3.88 15.11
CA ARG A 218 -2.00 -2.70 15.84
C ARG A 218 -1.93 -3.07 17.32
N GLY A 219 -0.71 -3.26 17.85
CA GLY A 219 -0.49 -3.83 19.19
C GLY A 219 -1.37 -3.22 20.28
N ASN A 220 -1.60 -1.91 20.26
CA ASN A 220 -2.47 -1.22 21.22
C ASN A 220 -3.95 -1.66 21.20
N VAL A 221 -4.49 -2.09 20.06
CA VAL A 221 -5.90 -2.53 19.94
C VAL A 221 -6.06 -3.97 20.41
N LEU A 222 -5.10 -4.84 20.10
CA LEU A 222 -5.13 -6.24 20.49
C LEU A 222 -5.03 -6.40 22.01
N ASP A 223 -4.10 -5.68 22.64
CA ASP A 223 -3.92 -5.72 24.10
C ASP A 223 -5.14 -5.14 24.83
N LEU A 224 -5.74 -4.08 24.28
CA LEU A 224 -6.99 -3.51 24.80
C LEU A 224 -8.16 -4.49 24.68
N ALA A 225 -8.31 -5.13 23.51
CA ALA A 225 -9.39 -6.10 23.28
C ALA A 225 -9.28 -7.32 24.20
N ILE A 226 -8.07 -7.86 24.37
CA ILE A 226 -7.81 -8.96 25.32
C ILE A 226 -8.14 -8.52 26.75
N GLY A 227 -7.73 -7.30 27.14
CA GLY A 227 -8.04 -6.73 28.46
C GLY A 227 -9.54 -6.63 28.74
N ILE A 228 -10.34 -6.19 27.74
CA ILE A 228 -11.81 -6.09 27.88
C ILE A 228 -12.47 -7.48 27.97
N VAL A 229 -12.05 -8.44 27.13
CA VAL A 229 -12.63 -9.79 27.14
C VAL A 229 -12.33 -10.50 28.45
N ILE A 230 -11.08 -10.42 28.93
CA ILE A 230 -10.69 -11.01 30.22
C ILE A 230 -11.38 -10.26 31.36
N GLY A 231 -11.48 -8.93 31.30
CA GLY A 231 -12.16 -8.12 32.30
C GLY A 231 -13.64 -8.45 32.45
N THR A 232 -14.35 -8.64 31.34
CA THR A 232 -15.78 -9.03 31.37
C THR A 232 -15.98 -10.45 31.87
N ALA A 233 -15.17 -11.41 31.41
CA ALA A 233 -15.22 -12.79 31.89
C ALA A 233 -14.90 -12.88 33.39
N PHE A 234 -13.89 -12.17 33.86
CA PHE A 234 -13.50 -12.15 35.28
C PHE A 234 -14.57 -11.50 36.16
N THR A 235 -15.19 -10.41 35.70
CA THR A 235 -16.31 -9.77 36.40
C THR A 235 -17.48 -10.75 36.55
N ASN A 236 -17.81 -11.52 35.50
CA ASN A 236 -18.88 -12.53 35.57
C ASN A 236 -18.58 -13.64 36.58
N VAL A 237 -17.33 -14.09 36.68
CA VAL A 237 -16.92 -15.10 37.68
C VAL A 237 -17.10 -14.57 39.10
N ILE A 238 -16.72 -13.31 39.35
CA ILE A 238 -16.92 -12.68 40.67
C ILE A 238 -18.40 -12.51 40.96
N GLN A 239 -19.18 -12.09 39.97
CA GLN A 239 -20.62 -11.91 40.12
C GLN A 239 -21.30 -13.24 40.49
N SER A 240 -20.94 -14.34 39.83
CA SER A 240 -21.43 -15.69 40.19
C SER A 240 -20.99 -16.12 41.59
N LEU A 241 -19.73 -15.88 41.98
CA LEU A 241 -19.29 -16.16 43.36
C LEU A 241 -20.11 -15.39 44.39
N VAL A 242 -20.45 -14.13 44.11
CA VAL A 242 -21.24 -13.32 45.03
C VAL A 242 -22.71 -13.76 45.04
N ASP A 243 -23.34 -13.88 43.88
CA ASP A 243 -24.76 -14.15 43.76
C ASP A 243 -25.12 -15.60 44.11
N ASP A 244 -24.29 -16.57 43.70
CA ASP A 244 -24.60 -18.00 43.82
C ASP A 244 -24.02 -18.63 45.09
N ILE A 245 -22.91 -18.10 45.63
CA ILE A 245 -22.21 -18.72 46.78
C ILE A 245 -22.32 -17.88 48.05
N ILE A 246 -22.12 -16.56 47.97
CA ILE A 246 -22.08 -15.69 49.16
C ILE A 246 -23.49 -15.22 49.57
N THR A 247 -24.30 -14.81 48.60
CA THR A 247 -25.62 -14.21 48.86
C THR A 247 -26.62 -15.20 49.48
N PRO A 248 -26.73 -16.47 49.06
CA PRO A 248 -27.75 -17.37 49.62
C PRO A 248 -27.54 -17.67 51.12
N PRO A 249 -26.33 -17.99 51.62
CA PRO A 249 -26.09 -18.14 53.06
C PRO A 249 -26.33 -16.84 53.85
N LEU A 250 -25.94 -15.68 53.30
CA LEU A 250 -26.20 -14.37 53.93
C LEU A 250 -27.71 -14.09 54.03
N GLY A 251 -28.47 -14.39 52.98
CA GLY A 251 -29.93 -14.27 52.96
C GLY A 251 -30.60 -15.17 54.00
N LEU A 252 -30.09 -16.38 54.21
CA LEU A 252 -30.58 -17.29 55.26
C LEU A 252 -30.29 -16.77 56.67
N VAL A 253 -29.08 -16.26 56.93
CA VAL A 253 -28.67 -15.73 58.25
C VAL A 253 -29.41 -14.45 58.61
N LEU A 254 -29.74 -13.62 57.63
CA LEU A 254 -30.50 -12.37 57.81
C LEU A 254 -32.02 -12.59 57.89
N GLY A 255 -32.50 -13.85 57.94
CA GLY A 255 -33.91 -14.19 58.17
C GLY A 255 -34.77 -14.26 56.93
N GLY A 256 -34.20 -14.54 55.75
CA GLY A 256 -34.95 -14.66 54.49
C GLY A 256 -35.43 -13.32 53.92
N VAL A 257 -34.82 -12.21 54.34
CA VAL A 257 -35.18 -10.87 53.87
C VAL A 257 -34.65 -10.66 52.46
N ASP A 258 -35.48 -10.98 51.48
CA ASP A 258 -35.26 -10.58 50.10
C ASP A 258 -35.59 -9.09 49.96
N PHE A 259 -34.58 -8.23 50.18
CA PHE A 259 -34.72 -6.77 50.10
C PHE A 259 -35.31 -6.35 48.74
N ALA A 260 -35.22 -7.17 47.69
CA ALA A 260 -35.84 -6.93 46.40
C ALA A 260 -37.36 -6.72 46.44
N ASN A 261 -38.05 -7.23 47.48
CA ASN A 261 -39.51 -7.16 47.62
C ASN A 261 -40.01 -5.94 48.41
N LEU A 262 -39.11 -5.12 48.97
CA LEU A 262 -39.46 -3.88 49.65
C LEU A 262 -39.85 -2.81 48.62
N THR A 263 -41.16 -2.65 48.44
CA THR A 263 -41.75 -1.67 47.52
C THR A 263 -42.71 -0.76 48.28
N ILE A 264 -42.57 0.56 48.10
CA ILE A 264 -43.59 1.51 48.52
C ILE A 264 -44.51 1.70 47.31
N LYS A 265 -45.77 1.26 47.45
CA LYS A 265 -46.83 1.55 46.50
C LYS A 265 -47.28 2.99 46.74
N MET A 266 -47.11 3.86 45.74
CA MET A 266 -47.66 5.21 45.82
C MET A 266 -49.20 5.11 45.73
N LYS A 267 -49.89 5.30 46.85
CA LYS A 267 -51.35 5.42 46.87
C LYS A 267 -51.70 6.75 46.18
N ASN A 268 -52.23 6.68 44.95
CA ASN A 268 -53.14 7.66 44.30
C ASN A 268 -53.00 7.85 42.77
N PHE A 269 -52.55 6.86 41.99
CA PHE A 269 -52.78 6.87 40.53
C PHE A 269 -53.13 5.48 40.02
N VAL A 270 -54.42 5.14 40.09
CA VAL A 270 -55.01 4.04 39.30
C VAL A 270 -55.56 4.69 38.03
N TYR A 271 -54.78 4.66 36.94
CA TYR A 271 -55.36 4.75 35.60
C TYR A 271 -55.72 3.33 35.17
N THR A 272 -56.98 3.13 34.80
CA THR A 272 -57.49 1.89 34.23
C THR A 272 -56.56 1.45 33.07
N ASN A 273 -55.96 0.26 33.20
CA ASN A 273 -55.05 -0.42 32.26
C ASN A 273 -53.54 -0.07 32.25
N GLN A 274 -52.92 0.39 33.35
CA GLN A 274 -51.45 0.37 33.48
C GLN A 274 -50.96 -0.19 34.82
N PRO A 275 -49.79 -0.87 34.86
CA PRO A 275 -49.24 -1.39 36.11
C PRO A 275 -48.93 -0.25 37.10
N PRO A 276 -49.15 -0.46 38.42
CA PRO A 276 -49.00 0.60 39.41
C PRO A 276 -47.56 1.12 39.49
N VAL A 277 -47.42 2.45 39.60
CA VAL A 277 -46.11 3.09 39.81
C VAL A 277 -45.63 2.78 41.23
N VAL A 278 -44.62 1.92 41.34
CA VAL A 278 -44.05 1.47 42.60
C VAL A 278 -42.59 1.89 42.71
N ILE A 279 -42.21 2.50 43.85
CA ILE A 279 -40.81 2.81 44.16
C ILE A 279 -40.21 1.55 44.80
N ARG A 280 -39.31 0.90 44.07
CA ARG A 280 -38.62 -0.34 44.48
C ARG A 280 -37.28 -0.01 45.16
N TYR A 281 -37.32 0.72 46.28
CA TYR A 281 -36.12 1.09 47.04
C TYR A 281 -35.35 -0.15 47.54
N GLY A 282 -36.06 -1.26 47.76
CA GLY A 282 -35.49 -2.54 48.08
C GLY A 282 -34.46 -3.07 47.07
N LYS A 283 -34.74 -2.96 45.77
CA LYS A 283 -33.77 -3.32 44.72
C LYS A 283 -32.54 -2.43 44.72
N PHE A 284 -32.69 -1.16 45.06
CA PHE A 284 -31.56 -0.23 45.13
C PHE A 284 -30.62 -0.59 46.28
N ILE A 285 -31.16 -0.85 47.47
CA ILE A 285 -30.37 -1.28 48.64
C ILE A 285 -29.68 -2.62 48.37
N GLN A 286 -30.38 -3.57 47.75
CA GLN A 286 -29.79 -4.83 47.30
C GLN A 286 -28.61 -4.59 46.36
N SER A 287 -28.76 -3.75 45.32
CA SER A 287 -27.68 -3.43 44.40
C SER A 287 -26.47 -2.76 45.08
N CYS A 288 -26.71 -1.89 46.06
CA CYS A 288 -25.63 -1.28 46.84
C CYS A 288 -24.89 -2.32 47.69
N LEU A 289 -25.62 -3.26 48.31
CA LEU A 289 -25.03 -4.34 49.10
C LEU A 289 -24.22 -5.30 48.22
N THR A 290 -24.77 -5.72 47.09
CA THR A 290 -24.08 -6.57 46.10
C THR A 290 -22.81 -5.88 45.60
N LEU A 291 -22.87 -4.58 45.26
CA LEU A 291 -21.69 -3.81 44.84
C LEU A 291 -20.60 -3.80 45.93
N LEU A 292 -20.99 -3.61 47.19
CA LEU A 292 -20.05 -3.62 48.31
C LEU A 292 -19.40 -5.00 48.50
N ILE A 293 -20.19 -6.08 48.42
CA ILE A 293 -19.69 -7.45 48.55
C ILE A 293 -18.77 -7.82 47.38
N VAL A 294 -19.14 -7.48 46.14
CA VAL A 294 -18.29 -7.66 44.95
C VAL A 294 -16.98 -6.90 45.08
N ALA A 295 -17.01 -5.63 45.50
CA ALA A 295 -15.81 -4.82 45.72
C ALA A 295 -14.91 -5.43 46.81
N MET A 296 -15.49 -5.92 47.90
CA MET A 296 -14.77 -6.58 48.99
C MET A 296 -14.17 -7.92 48.54
N ALA A 297 -14.89 -8.71 47.75
CA ALA A 297 -14.40 -9.96 47.18
C ALA A 297 -13.22 -9.71 46.22
N LEU A 298 -13.35 -8.73 45.33
CA LEU A 298 -12.28 -8.29 44.41
C LEU A 298 -11.03 -7.87 45.21
N PHE A 299 -11.22 -7.08 46.27
CA PHE A 299 -10.13 -6.65 47.14
C PHE A 299 -9.42 -7.85 47.82
N CYS A 300 -10.17 -8.82 48.33
CA CYS A 300 -9.62 -10.03 48.93
C CYS A 300 -8.81 -10.85 47.93
N ILE A 301 -9.31 -11.03 46.70
CA ILE A 301 -8.61 -11.77 45.64
C ILE A 301 -7.31 -11.06 45.23
N ILE A 302 -7.38 -9.76 44.96
CA ILE A 302 -6.20 -8.96 44.60
C ILE A 302 -5.17 -8.99 45.73
N LYS A 303 -5.61 -8.90 46.99
CA LYS A 303 -4.73 -8.99 48.17
C LYS A 303 -4.07 -10.37 48.28
N ALA A 304 -4.81 -11.45 48.04
CA ALA A 304 -4.27 -12.81 48.04
C ALA A 304 -3.23 -13.00 46.93
N ILE A 305 -3.55 -12.58 45.70
CA ILE A 305 -2.63 -12.63 44.56
C ILE A 305 -1.35 -11.81 44.85
N ASN A 306 -1.49 -10.59 45.37
CA ASN A 306 -0.34 -9.75 45.73
C ASN A 306 0.50 -10.36 46.87
N GLN A 307 -0.10 -11.07 47.82
CA GLN A 307 0.65 -11.81 48.84
C GLN A 307 1.41 -12.99 48.23
N LEU A 308 0.81 -13.74 47.30
CA LEU A 308 1.47 -14.83 46.58
C LEU A 308 2.63 -14.32 45.71
N TYR A 309 2.45 -13.21 44.99
CA TYR A 309 3.52 -12.58 44.23
C TYR A 309 4.67 -12.12 45.11
N LYS A 310 4.39 -11.53 46.29
CA LYS A 310 5.43 -11.14 47.27
C LYS A 310 6.22 -12.35 47.80
N ILE A 311 5.56 -13.48 48.05
CA ILE A 311 6.22 -14.72 48.50
C ILE A 311 7.08 -15.31 47.37
N ALA A 312 6.59 -15.30 46.12
CA ALA A 312 7.34 -15.78 44.96
C ALA A 312 8.56 -14.89 44.63
N ALA A 313 8.45 -13.57 44.79
CA ALA A 313 9.55 -12.62 44.61
C ALA A 313 10.65 -12.83 45.66
N LYS A 314 10.30 -12.98 46.94
CA LYS A 314 11.28 -13.28 48.01
C LYS A 314 12.04 -14.59 47.78
N LYS A 315 11.38 -15.60 47.19
CA LYS A 315 12.02 -16.89 46.86
C LYS A 315 13.02 -16.78 45.70
N LYS A 316 12.79 -15.88 44.74
CA LYS A 316 13.71 -15.59 43.64
C LYS A 316 14.93 -14.77 44.09
N GLU A 317 14.76 -13.80 44.99
CA GLU A 317 15.87 -13.02 45.54
C GLU A 317 16.82 -13.90 46.36
N LYS A 318 16.30 -14.82 47.18
CA LYS A 318 17.12 -15.77 47.95
C LYS A 318 17.94 -16.70 47.04
N LYS A 319 17.33 -17.22 45.96
CA LYS A 319 18.02 -18.10 45.00
C LYS A 319 19.06 -17.37 44.13
N LYS A 320 18.86 -16.07 43.87
CA LYS A 320 19.83 -15.23 43.14
C LYS A 320 20.98 -14.76 44.03
N SER A 321 20.74 -14.56 45.32
CA SER A 321 21.77 -14.30 46.34
C SER A 321 22.70 -15.51 46.50
N ASP A 322 22.14 -16.71 46.71
CA ASP A 322 22.94 -17.93 46.92
C ASP A 322 23.80 -18.27 45.67
N ALA A 323 23.23 -18.15 44.47
CA ALA A 323 23.97 -18.40 43.23
C ALA A 323 25.09 -17.37 42.96
N ASN A 324 24.93 -16.11 43.38
CA ASN A 324 25.96 -15.08 43.17
C ASN A 324 27.10 -15.19 44.20
N ILE A 325 26.83 -15.76 45.37
CA ILE A 325 27.87 -16.10 46.37
C ILE A 325 28.71 -17.26 45.85
N GLU A 326 28.08 -18.32 45.32
CA GLU A 326 28.75 -19.51 44.78
C GLU A 326 29.64 -19.17 43.56
N ILE A 327 29.14 -18.35 42.62
CA ILE A 327 29.93 -17.86 41.47
C ILE A 327 31.12 -16.99 41.92
N SER A 328 30.96 -16.19 42.98
CA SER A 328 32.04 -15.33 43.49
C SER A 328 33.18 -16.14 44.12
N GLU A 329 32.87 -17.23 44.82
CA GLU A 329 33.88 -18.14 45.36
C GLU A 329 34.62 -18.91 44.25
N GLU A 330 33.90 -19.43 43.25
CA GLU A 330 34.54 -20.09 42.10
C GLU A 330 35.48 -19.14 41.35
N ILE A 331 35.07 -17.88 41.12
CA ILE A 331 35.91 -16.88 40.46
C ILE A 331 37.16 -16.54 41.28
N LYS A 332 37.09 -16.54 42.62
CA LYS A 332 38.28 -16.36 43.48
C LYS A 332 39.25 -17.52 43.35
N VAL A 333 38.76 -18.75 43.44
CA VAL A 333 39.58 -19.97 43.29
C VAL A 333 40.25 -20.01 41.91
N LEU A 334 39.54 -19.67 40.84
CA LEU A 334 40.12 -19.63 39.49
C LEU A 334 41.20 -18.54 39.33
N ARG A 335 41.06 -17.40 40.02
CA ARG A 335 42.11 -16.37 40.05
C ARG A 335 43.36 -16.85 40.79
N GLU A 336 43.18 -17.51 41.94
CA GLU A 336 44.29 -18.10 42.68
C GLU A 336 45.02 -19.15 41.84
N ILE A 337 44.30 -20.03 41.14
CA ILE A 337 44.89 -21.02 40.22
C ILE A 337 45.66 -20.33 39.09
N ARG A 338 45.09 -19.29 38.47
CA ARG A 338 45.79 -18.53 37.41
C ARG A 338 47.09 -17.92 37.93
N ASP A 339 47.06 -17.33 39.11
CA ASP A 339 48.23 -16.66 39.68
C ASP A 339 49.31 -17.68 40.09
N LEU A 340 48.92 -18.86 40.59
CA LEU A 340 49.82 -19.99 40.82
C LEU A 340 50.43 -20.54 39.53
N LEU A 341 49.66 -20.63 38.44
CA LEU A 341 50.16 -21.06 37.14
C LEU A 341 51.09 -20.03 36.51
N ALA A 342 50.79 -18.74 36.66
CA ALA A 342 51.67 -17.65 36.21
C ALA A 342 52.99 -17.67 36.99
N TYR A 343 52.94 -17.89 38.31
CA TYR A 343 54.12 -18.07 39.15
C TYR A 343 54.95 -19.31 38.74
N LYS A 344 54.29 -20.44 38.46
CA LYS A 344 54.98 -21.64 37.98
C LYS A 344 55.64 -21.43 36.61
N SER A 345 54.96 -20.70 35.71
CA SER A 345 55.49 -20.35 34.38
C SER A 345 56.70 -19.41 34.48
N SER A 346 56.68 -18.43 35.39
CA SER A 346 57.82 -17.53 35.60
C SER A 346 59.02 -18.22 36.25
N MET A 347 58.81 -19.19 37.15
CA MET A 347 59.87 -20.08 37.65
C MET A 347 60.49 -20.94 36.54
N ALA A 348 59.67 -21.50 35.65
CA ALA A 348 60.17 -22.30 34.52
C ALA A 348 61.03 -21.49 33.54
N LEU A 349 60.75 -20.20 33.38
CA LEU A 349 61.52 -19.27 32.52
C LEU A 349 62.81 -18.75 33.16
N THR A 350 62.97 -18.83 34.48
CA THR A 350 64.15 -18.35 35.20
C THR A 350 65.19 -19.44 35.49
N GLY A 351 64.92 -20.69 35.10
CA GLY A 351 65.91 -21.78 35.17
C GLY A 351 66.38 -22.12 36.59
N VAL A 352 65.57 -21.83 37.60
CA VAL A 352 65.82 -22.27 38.97
C VAL A 352 64.95 -23.49 39.24
N GLU A 353 65.52 -24.67 38.98
CA GLU A 353 64.99 -25.93 39.53
C GLU A 353 65.27 -25.96 41.04
N VAL A 354 64.23 -26.33 41.82
CA VAL A 354 64.39 -27.01 43.11
C VAL A 354 63.67 -28.33 43.00
#